data_AF-A0A8T3ZNT7-F1
#
_entry.id   AF-A0A8T3ZNT7-F1
#
_cell.length_a   1.000
_cell.length_b   1.000
_cell.length_c   1.000
_cell.angle_alpha   90.00
_cell.angle_beta   90.00
_cell.angle_gamma   90.00
#
_symmetry.space_group_name_H-M   'P 1'
#
loop_
_entity.id
_entity.type
_entity.pdbx_description
1 polymer ?
#
loop_
_entity_poly.entity_id
_entity_poly.type
_entity_poly.pdbx_seq_one_letter_code
_entity_poly.pdbx_strand_id
1 'polypeptide(L)'
;MIGIALIFAGFLIFGIFGHEYYNVAIQAEEFEDCYEFSDDGKQIKVDCDIVLQNRLLFFSLVIGLIGLGIFFLIKGVRGKWDQDIKPEDRVGPGSSYPS
;
A
#
# COMPACT_ATOMS: atom_id res chain seq x y z
N MET A 1 5.67 4.16 15.59
CA MET A 1 6.13 3.44 14.38
C MET A 1 5.01 2.81 13.52
N ILE A 2 3.72 2.94 13.87
CA ILE A 2 2.63 2.26 13.14
C ILE A 2 2.46 2.73 11.69
N GLY A 3 2.66 4.03 11.42
CA GLY A 3 2.53 4.58 10.07
C GLY A 3 3.56 4.01 9.10
N ILE A 4 4.81 3.83 9.56
CA ILE A 4 5.89 3.23 8.76
C ILE A 4 5.57 1.77 8.45
N ALA A 5 5.11 1.01 9.45
CA ALA A 5 4.74 -0.39 9.26
C ALA A 5 3.63 -0.57 8.21
N LEU A 6 2.62 0.31 8.21
CA LEU A 6 1.52 0.28 7.22
C LEU A 6 1.99 0.60 5.81
N ILE A 7 2.84 1.63 5.65
CA ILE A 7 3.41 1.99 4.34
C ILE A 7 4.28 0.85 3.81
N PHE A 8 5.13 0.29 4.67
CA PHE A 8 6.01 -0.81 4.30
C PHE A 8 5.22 -2.05 3.88
N ALA A 9 4.17 -2.42 4.62
CA ALA A 9 3.27 -3.51 4.25
C ALA A 9 2.59 -3.27 2.89
N GLY A 10 2.14 -2.04 2.63
CA GLY A 10 1.57 -1.66 1.34
C GLY A 10 2.54 -1.88 0.17
N PHE A 11 3.80 -1.46 0.33
CA PHE A 11 4.84 -1.69 -0.69
C PHE A 11 5.22 -3.16 -0.86
N LEU A 12 5.25 -3.96 0.21
CA LEU A 12 5.51 -5.40 0.10
C LEU A 12 4.42 -6.13 -0.67
N ILE A 13 3.15 -5.86 -0.34
CA ILE A 13 2.00 -6.44 -1.06
C ILE A 13 2.06 -6.04 -2.53
N PHE A 14 2.33 -4.76 -2.81
CA PHE A 14 2.48 -4.28 -4.17
C PHE A 14 3.65 -4.94 -4.92
N GLY A 15 4.80 -5.11 -4.27
CA GLY A 15 5.99 -5.70 -4.88
C GLY A 15 5.84 -7.21 -5.19
N ILE A 16 5.17 -7.96 -4.32
CA ILE A 16 4.99 -9.41 -4.48
C ILE A 16 3.89 -9.72 -5.50
N PHE A 17 2.73 -9.05 -5.40
CA PHE A 17 1.54 -9.38 -6.17
C PHE A 17 1.28 -8.43 -7.35
N GLY A 18 1.96 -7.29 -7.42
CA GLY A 18 1.65 -6.23 -8.40
C GLY A 18 1.85 -6.67 -9.86
N HIS A 19 2.71 -7.65 -10.12
CA HIS A 19 2.97 -8.13 -11.48
C HIS A 19 1.74 -8.79 -12.11
N GLU A 20 0.92 -9.50 -11.33
CA GLU A 20 -0.29 -10.17 -11.81
C GLU A 20 -1.35 -9.16 -12.27
N TYR A 21 -1.46 -8.01 -11.58
CA TYR A 21 -2.47 -6.98 -11.86
C TYR A 21 -2.01 -5.89 -12.85
N TYR A 22 -0.73 -5.87 -13.24
CA TYR A 22 -0.21 -4.90 -14.22
C TYR A 22 -0.51 -5.33 -15.66
N ASN A 23 -0.38 -6.63 -15.95
CA ASN A 23 -0.48 -7.17 -17.31
C ASN A 23 -1.92 -7.20 -17.87
N VAL A 24 -2.93 -7.12 -17.00
CA VAL A 24 -4.35 -7.07 -17.37
C VAL A 24 -4.69 -5.82 -18.19
N ALA A 25 -4.01 -4.69 -17.94
CA ALA A 25 -4.30 -3.41 -18.59
C ALA A 25 -4.05 -3.43 -20.11
N ILE A 26 -3.00 -4.15 -20.54
CA ILE A 26 -2.60 -4.19 -21.95
C ILE A 26 -3.56 -5.07 -22.76
N GLN A 27 -4.15 -6.10 -22.15
CA GLN A 27 -5.09 -6.99 -22.85
C GLN A 27 -6.49 -6.38 -23.01
N ALA A 28 -6.99 -5.63 -22.01
CA ALA A 28 -8.33 -5.02 -22.05
C ALA A 28 -8.44 -3.80 -22.98
N GLU A 29 -7.32 -3.12 -23.28
CA GLU A 29 -7.31 -1.95 -24.17
C GLU A 29 -7.27 -2.34 -25.66
N GLU A 30 -6.76 -3.54 -25.98
CA GLU A 30 -6.48 -3.96 -27.37
C GLU A 30 -7.44 -5.06 -27.88
N PHE A 31 -8.07 -5.84 -27.00
CA PHE A 31 -8.95 -6.94 -27.38
C PHE A 31 -10.28 -6.87 -26.61
N GLU A 32 -11.40 -6.88 -27.33
CA GLU A 32 -12.77 -6.87 -26.80
C GLU A 32 -13.09 -8.08 -25.87
N ASP A 33 -12.18 -9.05 -25.81
CA ASP A 33 -12.27 -10.28 -25.01
C ASP A 33 -11.06 -10.43 -24.07
N CYS A 34 -11.32 -10.60 -22.77
CA CYS A 34 -10.29 -10.87 -21.76
C CYS A 34 -9.99 -12.37 -21.65
N TYR A 35 -8.70 -12.72 -21.60
CA TYR A 35 -8.25 -14.10 -21.45
C TYR A 35 -7.32 -14.23 -20.25
N GLU A 36 -7.60 -15.21 -19.38
CA GLU A 36 -6.61 -15.67 -18.41
C GLU A 36 -5.76 -16.78 -19.05
N PHE A 37 -4.44 -16.66 -18.92
CA PHE A 37 -3.52 -17.73 -19.26
C PHE A 37 -3.35 -18.60 -18.02
N SER A 38 -4.02 -19.76 -18.01
CA SER A 38 -3.82 -20.74 -16.95
C SER A 38 -2.40 -21.33 -17.04
N ASP A 39 -1.84 -21.79 -15.92
CA ASP A 39 -0.51 -22.43 -15.86
C ASP A 39 -0.35 -23.61 -16.86
N ASP A 40 -1.46 -24.19 -17.29
CA ASP A 40 -1.54 -25.24 -18.32
C ASP A 40 -1.39 -24.73 -19.77
N GLY A 41 -1.13 -23.43 -19.97
CA GLY A 41 -0.96 -22.80 -21.28
C GLY A 41 -2.25 -22.63 -22.09
N LYS A 42 -3.42 -22.84 -21.47
CA LYS A 42 -4.73 -22.69 -22.10
C LYS A 42 -5.32 -21.30 -21.83
N GLN A 43 -5.78 -20.65 -22.90
CA GLN A 43 -6.49 -19.37 -22.82
C GLN A 43 -7.95 -19.62 -22.43
N ILE A 44 -8.37 -19.10 -21.28
CA ILE A 44 -9.76 -19.17 -20.83
C ILE A 44 -10.37 -17.78 -20.96
N LYS A 45 -11.48 -17.68 -21.70
CA LYS A 45 -12.23 -16.43 -21.83
C LYS A 45 -12.88 -16.10 -20.49
N VAL A 46 -12.58 -14.94 -19.95
CA VAL A 46 -13.09 -14.44 -18.67
C VAL A 46 -13.80 -13.10 -18.87
N ASP A 47 -14.72 -12.79 -17.97
CA ASP A 47 -15.44 -11.53 -18.01
C ASP A 47 -14.51 -10.36 -17.66
N CYS A 48 -14.33 -9.43 -18.60
CA CYS A 48 -13.45 -8.28 -18.44
C CYS A 48 -13.84 -7.41 -17.23
N ASP A 49 -15.12 -7.30 -16.90
CA ASP A 49 -15.58 -6.48 -15.78
C ASP A 49 -15.07 -7.05 -14.45
N ILE A 50 -15.08 -8.38 -14.29
CA ILE A 50 -14.61 -9.03 -13.07
C ILE A 50 -13.11 -8.87 -12.89
N VAL A 51 -12.32 -9.05 -13.96
CA VAL A 51 -10.86 -8.91 -13.90
C VAL A 51 -10.48 -7.45 -13.60
N LEU A 52 -11.15 -6.50 -14.26
CA LEU A 52 -10.94 -5.08 -14.03
C LEU A 52 -11.32 -4.67 -12.60
N GLN A 53 -12.44 -5.18 -12.08
CA GLN A 53 -12.88 -4.94 -10.70
C GLN A 53 -11.87 -5.49 -9.69
N ASN A 54 -11.37 -6.71 -9.87
CA ASN A 54 -10.35 -7.29 -8.99
C ASN A 54 -9.06 -6.46 -8.98
N ARG A 55 -8.64 -5.97 -10.15
CA ARG A 55 -7.51 -5.05 -10.26
C ARG A 55 -7.75 -3.76 -9.47
N LEU A 56 -8.90 -3.12 -9.66
CA LEU A 56 -9.25 -1.89 -8.93
C LEU A 56 -9.32 -2.12 -7.42
N LEU A 57 -9.86 -3.26 -6.98
CA LEU A 57 -9.90 -3.65 -5.57
C LEU A 57 -8.48 -3.82 -5.01
N PHE A 58 -7.59 -4.52 -5.72
CA PHE A 58 -6.20 -4.68 -5.30
C PHE A 58 -5.49 -3.32 -5.16
N PHE A 59 -5.55 -2.47 -6.18
CA PHE A 59 -4.89 -1.16 -6.13
C PHE A 59 -5.52 -0.24 -5.07
N SER A 60 -6.83 -0.28 -4.88
CA SER A 60 -7.50 0.49 -3.83
C SER A 60 -7.08 0.04 -2.43
N LEU A 61 -6.87 -1.27 -2.21
CA LEU A 61 -6.31 -1.79 -0.96
C LEU A 61 -4.89 -1.28 -0.73
N VAL A 62 -4.01 -1.35 -1.73
CA VAL A 62 -2.62 -0.89 -1.63
C VAL A 62 -2.58 0.62 -1.33
N ILE A 63 -3.33 1.42 -2.09
CA ILE A 63 -3.44 2.87 -1.87
C ILE A 63 -4.03 3.16 -0.49
N GLY A 64 -5.03 2.39 -0.06
CA GLY A 64 -5.63 2.51 1.26
C GLY A 64 -4.62 2.28 2.39
N LEU A 65 -3.79 1.24 2.31
CA LEU A 65 -2.73 0.97 3.29
C LEU A 65 -1.69 2.09 3.36
N ILE A 66 -1.22 2.55 2.20
CA ILE A 66 -0.23 3.63 2.12
C ILE A 66 -0.84 4.94 2.64
N GLY A 67 -2.05 5.29 2.20
CA GLY A 67 -2.77 6.48 2.62
C GLY A 67 -3.06 6.50 4.12
N LEU A 68 -3.47 5.37 4.68
CA LEU A 68 -3.68 5.21 6.12
C LEU A 68 -2.35 5.36 6.89
N GLY A 69 -1.27 4.78 6.37
CA GLY A 69 0.06 4.93 6.95
C GLY A 69 0.54 6.39 6.95
N ILE A 70 0.36 7.11 5.85
CA ILE A 70 0.65 8.56 5.75
C ILE A 70 -0.20 9.34 6.76
N PHE A 71 -1.49 9.03 6.87
CA PHE A 71 -2.38 9.67 7.85
C PHE A 71 -1.86 9.48 9.29
N PHE A 72 -1.44 8.27 9.66
CA PHE A 72 -0.85 8.00 10.96
C PHE A 72 0.49 8.71 11.16
N LEU A 73 1.32 8.87 10.13
CA LEU A 73 2.55 9.65 10.22
C LEU A 73 2.26 11.13 10.48
N ILE A 74 1.34 11.73 9.73
CA ILE A 74 0.95 13.14 9.93
C ILE A 74 0.40 13.34 11.34
N LYS A 75 -0.45 12.44 11.81
CA LYS A 75 -1.00 12.49 13.18
C LYS A 75 0.07 12.23 14.24
N GLY A 76 1.03 11.35 13.97
CA GLY A 76 2.16 11.04 14.86
C GLY A 76 3.15 12.19 14.98
N VAL A 77 3.39 12.94 13.90
CA VAL A 77 4.24 14.14 13.90
C VAL A 77 3.54 15.34 14.55
N ARG A 78 2.23 15.50 14.34
CA ARG A 78 1.45 16.60 14.96
C ARG A 78 1.05 16.34 16.40
N GLY A 79 0.95 15.07 16.81
CA GLY A 79 0.60 14.66 18.17
C GLY A 79 1.82 14.16 18.93
N LYS A 80 1.69 13.96 20.25
CA LYS A 80 2.73 13.28 21.05
C LYS A 80 2.74 11.76 20.86
N TRP A 81 1.81 11.21 20.08
CA TRP A 81 1.51 9.78 20.05
C TRP A 81 2.70 8.89 19.67
N ASP A 82 3.62 9.38 18.83
CA ASP A 82 4.84 8.65 18.45
C ASP A 82 6.11 9.15 19.15
N GLN A 83 6.05 10.31 19.82
CA GLN A 83 7.18 10.97 20.48
C GLN A 83 7.02 11.07 22.01
N ASP A 84 6.10 10.32 22.61
CA ASP A 84 5.93 10.30 24.07
C ASP A 84 7.00 9.40 24.70
N ILE A 85 8.22 9.94 24.75
CA ILE A 85 9.36 9.30 25.39
C ILE A 85 9.23 9.56 26.89
N LYS A 86 9.31 8.47 27.67
CA LYS A 86 9.33 8.55 29.12
C LYS A 86 10.43 9.52 29.57
N PRO A 87 10.18 10.35 30.58
CA PRO A 87 11.12 11.39 30.98
C PRO A 87 12.50 10.85 31.36
N GLU A 88 12.57 9.62 31.89
CA GLU A 88 13.81 8.90 32.21
C GLU A 88 14.68 8.52 31.00
N ASP A 89 14.08 8.39 29.80
CA ASP A 89 14.77 7.99 28.57
C ASP A 89 15.11 9.21 27.68
N ARG A 90 14.89 10.44 28.17
CA ARG A 90 15.20 11.67 27.44
C ARG A 90 16.70 11.98 27.56
N VAL A 91 17.40 11.89 26.43
CA VAL A 91 18.80 12.31 26.31
C VAL A 91 18.89 13.63 25.54
N GLY A 92 19.29 14.70 26.22
CA GLY A 92 19.42 16.05 25.67
C GLY A 92 19.13 17.13 26.72
N PRO A 93 19.69 18.35 26.59
CA PRO A 93 19.37 19.44 27.49
C PRO A 93 17.87 19.74 27.42
N GLY A 94 17.19 19.70 28.58
CA GLY A 94 15.77 20.00 28.67
C GLY A 94 15.46 21.48 28.40
N SER A 95 14.18 21.84 28.41
CA SER A 95 13.68 23.21 28.25
C SER A 95 14.17 24.21 29.33
N SER A 96 15.00 23.74 30.26
CA SER A 96 15.67 24.51 31.29
C SER A 96 17.08 25.00 30.89
N TYR A 97 17.55 24.71 29.68
CA TYR A 97 18.77 25.31 29.14
C TYR A 97 18.44 26.64 28.44
N PRO A 98 18.82 27.80 29.01
CA PRO A 98 18.76 29.06 28.28
C PRO A 98 19.81 29.03 27.16
N SER A 99 19.41 29.48 25.98
CA SER A 99 20.29 29.76 24.83
C SER A 99 21.31 30.84 25.15
#